data_AF-W6S2K9-F1
#
_entry.id   AF-W6S2K9-F1
#
_cell.length_a   1.000
_cell.length_b   1.000
_cell.length_c   1.000
_cell.angle_alpha   90.00
_cell.angle_beta   90.00
_cell.angle_gamma   90.00
#
_symmetry.space_group_name_H-M   'P 1'
#
loop_
_entity.id
_entity.type
_entity.pdbx_description
1 polymer ?
#
loop_
_entity_poly.entity_id
_entity_poly.type
_entity_poly.pdbx_seq_one_letter_code
_entity_poly.pdbx_strand_id
1 'polypeptide(L)' 'MINIDEEMKIILKGVDEVIDIESLKEKLKKSKENDKPLIVKLGLDPSAPDIHLGHTVDMNSLISLEK' A
#
# COMPACT_ATOMS: atom_id res chain seq x y z
N MET A 1 -6.05 -5.90 16.37
CA MET A 1 -5.35 -6.24 15.12
C MET A 1 -6.43 -6.53 14.09
N ILE A 2 -6.46 -5.76 13.01
CA ILE A 2 -7.47 -5.89 11.95
C ILE A 2 -7.23 -7.21 11.20
N ASN A 3 -8.29 -7.90 10.79
CA ASN A 3 -8.13 -9.14 10.02
C ASN A 3 -7.64 -8.82 8.60
N ILE A 4 -7.09 -9.80 7.88
CA ILE A 4 -6.50 -9.57 6.55
C ILE A 4 -7.55 -9.13 5.52
N ASP A 5 -8.79 -9.59 5.64
CA ASP A 5 -9.84 -9.17 4.70
C ASP A 5 -10.25 -7.70 4.92
N GLU A 6 -10.20 -7.21 6.15
CA GLU A 6 -10.43 -5.79 6.50
C GLU A 6 -9.27 -4.91 6.06
N GLU A 7 -8.03 -5.35 6.26
CA GLU A 7 -6.82 -4.68 5.79
C GLU A 7 -6.80 -4.56 4.26
N MET A 8 -7.14 -5.63 3.55
CA MET A 8 -7.30 -5.60 2.09
C MET A 8 -8.35 -4.57 1.65
N LYS A 9 -9.48 -4.43 2.36
CA LYS A 9 -10.47 -3.38 2.04
C LYS A 9 -9.90 -1.97 2.22
N ILE A 10 -9.02 -1.75 3.20
CA ILE A 10 -8.38 -0.45 3.44
C ILE A 10 -7.37 -0.15 2.33
N ILE A 11 -6.51 -1.11 2.01
CA ILE A 11 -5.47 -0.98 0.98
C ILE A 11 -6.07 -0.74 -0.40
N LEU A 12 -7.16 -1.45 -0.73
CA LEU A 12 -7.82 -1.34 -2.05
C LEU A 12 -8.69 -0.09 -2.21
N LYS A 13 -8.89 0.69 -1.14
CA LYS A 13 -9.76 1.86 -1.19
C LYS A 13 -9.15 2.95 -2.07
N GLY A 14 -9.77 3.21 -3.22
CA GLY A 14 -9.31 4.22 -4.18
C GLY A 14 -8.18 3.73 -5.09
N VAL A 15 -7.89 2.42 -5.09
CA VAL A 15 -6.99 1.79 -6.06
C VAL A 15 -7.78 1.45 -7.32
N ASP A 16 -7.23 1.82 -8.47
CA ASP A 16 -7.84 1.53 -9.78
C ASP A 16 -7.62 0.07 -10.20
N GLU A 17 -6.38 -0.43 -10.06
CA GLU A 17 -5.99 -1.78 -10.45
C GLU A 17 -4.97 -2.40 -9.48
N VAL A 18 -5.05 -3.72 -9.31
CA VAL A 18 -4.03 -4.53 -8.62
C VAL A 18 -3.60 -5.69 -9.50
N ILE A 19 -2.32 -5.70 -9.86
CA ILE A 19 -1.66 -6.80 -10.55
C ILE A 19 -1.42 -7.92 -9.52
N ASP A 20 -2.36 -8.85 -9.39
CA ASP A 20 -2.34 -10.02 -8.48
C ASP A 20 -2.67 -9.75 -7.00
N ILE A 21 -3.97 -9.80 -6.70
CA ILE A 21 -4.54 -9.61 -5.37
C ILE A 21 -4.20 -10.75 -4.38
N GLU A 22 -4.08 -11.98 -4.88
CA GLU A 22 -3.80 -13.15 -4.03
C GLU A 22 -2.35 -13.13 -3.54
N SER A 23 -1.41 -12.76 -4.42
CA SER A 23 -0.01 -12.56 -4.03
C SER A 23 0.16 -11.46 -2.97
N LEU A 24 -0.57 -10.36 -3.08
CA LEU A 24 -0.59 -9.32 -2.05
C LEU A 24 -1.09 -9.87 -0.71
N LYS A 25 -2.20 -10.62 -0.72
CA LYS A 25 -2.77 -11.24 0.47
C LYS A 25 -1.80 -12.23 1.14
N GLU A 26 -1.10 -13.04 0.36
CA GLU A 26 -0.07 -13.96 0.88
C GLU A 26 1.12 -13.22 1.48
N LYS A 27 1.58 -12.13 0.86
CA LYS A 27 2.67 -11.31 1.40
C LYS A 27 2.30 -10.69 2.74
N LEU A 28 1.08 -10.18 2.88
CA LEU A 28 0.57 -9.65 4.15
C LEU A 28 0.48 -10.74 5.24
N LYS A 29 0.00 -11.94 4.90
CA LYS A 29 0.02 -13.10 5.81
C LYS A 29 1.42 -13.39 6.32
N LYS A 30 2.37 -13.57 5.39
CA LYS A 30 3.77 -13.87 5.71
C LYS A 30 4.42 -12.74 6.53
N SER A 31 4.08 -11.49 6.25
CA SER A 31 4.60 -10.35 7.02
C SER A 31 4.18 -10.43 8.49
N LYS A 32 2.90 -10.71 8.75
CA LYS A 32 2.36 -10.85 10.12
C LYS A 32 2.86 -12.10 10.82
N GLU A 33 2.95 -13.23 10.12
CA GLU A 33 3.46 -14.49 10.69
C GLU A 33 4.92 -14.40 11.11
N ASN A 34 5.74 -13.66 10.34
CA ASN A 34 7.18 -13.53 10.58
C ASN A 34 7.58 -12.25 11.32
N ASP A 35 6.60 -11.44 11.75
CA ASP A 35 6.80 -10.11 12.37
C ASP A 35 7.80 -9.22 11.60
N LYS A 36 7.75 -9.32 10.26
CA LYS A 36 8.67 -8.63 9.35
C LYS A 36 7.87 -7.77 8.37
N PRO A 37 8.01 -6.43 8.40
CA PRO A 37 7.28 -5.55 7.50
C PRO A 37 7.59 -5.81 6.02
N LEU A 38 6.59 -5.60 5.16
CA LEU A 38 6.80 -5.58 3.72
C LEU A 38 7.58 -4.32 3.30
N ILE A 39 8.47 -4.50 2.33
CA ILE A 39 9.16 -3.37 1.70
C ILE A 39 8.28 -2.88 0.56
N VAL A 40 7.66 -1.72 0.75
CA VAL A 40 6.88 -1.01 -0.27
C VAL A 40 7.75 0.06 -0.92
N LYS A 41 7.65 0.22 -2.24
CA LYS A 41 8.41 1.21 -2.99
C LYS A 41 7.48 2.10 -3.78
N LEU A 42 7.69 3.41 -3.68
CA LEU A 42 7.07 4.45 -4.50
C LEU A 42 8.18 5.21 -5.22
N GLY A 43 8.07 5.34 -6.54
CA GLY A 43 8.95 6.17 -7.34
C GLY A 43 8.28 7.52 -7.61
N LEU A 44 8.97 8.62 -7.28
CA LEU A 44 8.55 9.97 -7.62
C LEU A 44 9.61 10.60 -8.52
N ASP A 45 9.19 11.36 -9.54
CA ASP A 45 10.09 12.06 -10.43
C ASP A 45 10.67 13.31 -9.73
N PRO A 46 12.00 13.39 -9.51
CA PRO A 46 12.62 14.54 -8.85
C PRO A 46 12.79 15.76 -9.75
N SER A 47 12.52 15.64 -11.07
CA SER A 47 12.76 16.71 -12.04
C SER A 47 11.68 17.80 -12.05
N ALA A 48 10.48 17.50 -11.54
CA ALA A 48 9.37 18.44 -11.46
C ALA A 48 9.33 19.13 -10.09
N PRO A 49 9.38 20.48 -10.03
CA PRO A 49 9.27 21.22 -8.76
C PRO A 49 7.83 21.34 -8.25
N ASP A 50 6.84 20.81 -8.97
CA ASP A 50 5.42 21.03 -8.70
C ASP A 50 4.89 19.99 -7.70
N ILE A 51 5.05 20.30 -6.42
CA ILE A 51 4.43 19.55 -5.32
C ILE A 51 3.08 20.19 -5.00
N HIS A 52 2.00 19.49 -5.34
CA HIS A 52 0.63 19.89 -5.01
C HIS A 52 -0.12 18.74 -4.31
N LEU A 53 -1.38 18.99 -3.94
CA LEU A 53 -2.22 18.02 -3.21
C LEU A 53 -2.46 16.70 -3.96
N GLY A 54 -2.16 16.63 -5.26
CA GLY A 54 -2.29 15.40 -6.05
C GLY A 54 -1.37 14.29 -5.54
N HIS A 55 -0.15 14.63 -5.11
CA HIS A 55 0.81 13.67 -4.54
C HIS A 55 0.34 13.06 -3.21
N THR A 56 -0.67 13.66 -2.57
CA THR A 56 -1.26 13.07 -1.37
C THR A 56 -2.02 11.78 -1.67
N VAL A 57 -2.45 11.55 -2.91
CA VAL A 57 -3.10 10.30 -3.33
C VAL A 57 -2.12 9.13 -3.15
N ASP A 58 -0.89 9.27 -3.66
CA ASP A 58 0.15 8.25 -3.52
C ASP A 58 0.57 8.06 -2.05
N MET A 59 0.70 9.16 -1.31
CA MET A 59 1.02 9.10 0.13
C MET A 59 -0.07 8.41 0.95
N ASN A 60 -1.35 8.66 0.67
CA ASN A 60 -2.46 7.99 1.35
C ASN A 60 -2.47 6.49 1.08
N SER A 61 -2.07 6.07 -0.13
CA SER A 61 -1.87 4.65 -0.46
C SER A 61 -0.77 4.03 0.40
N LEU A 62 0.38 4.69 0.56
CA LEU A 62 1.45 4.22 1.44
C LEU A 62 1.00 4.11 2.91
N ILE A 63 0.27 5.10 3.43
CA ILE A 63 -0.27 5.07 4.80
C ILE A 63 -1.24 3.90 4.99
N SER A 64 -2.01 3.55 3.95
CA SER A 64 -2.95 2.43 4.01
C SER A 64 -2.25 1.07 4.17
N LEU A 65 -0.99 0.96 3.71
CA LEU A 65 -0.16 -0.25 3.77
C LEU A 65 0.60 -0.41 5.10
N GLU A 66 0.55 0.57 6.00
CA GLU A 66 1.17 0.53 7.33
C GLU A 66 0.24 -0.03 8.42
N LYS A 67 -1.05 -0.20 8.13
CA LYS A 67 -2.11 -0.49 9.13
C LYS A 67 -2.44 -1.96 9.29
#